data_AF-C7HUY1-F1
#
_entry.id   AF-C7HUY1-F1
#
_cell.length_a   1.000
_cell.length_b   1.000
_cell.length_c   1.000
_cell.angle_alpha   90.00
_cell.angle_beta   90.00
_cell.angle_gamma   90.00
#
_symmetry.space_group_name_H-M   'P 1'
#
loop_
_entity.id
_entity.type
_entity.pdbx_description
1 polymer ?
#
loop_
_entity_poly.entity_id
_entity_poly.type
_entity_poly.pdbx_seq_one_letter_code
_entity_poly.pdbx_strand_id
1 'polypeptide(L)'
;MELTEKFEKDNCKNPREYSLIHKEIPIKLSSDMWAALAYLLWYVPDISSIQSKSNELISNKEYDYYTFVEIMTYMDLRDEDCLFTNQIDEKIASEYKRRICTNSQKLILTQSDGETKTESLLRHIRNAIAHGSFNIVDDLMVGFDEKIISKDEAKTTAIFKIKPKNLLNALKMLNEDLTNQKLISKALKNTSYWVEPYQEGFERSNKFDLYAKKNERRYAVEIRNYKSQRDIDKGFARKLADNFEKLKNERVRPVLVINTSFLQEESKNELIAADVLILDVKNIKKMLKGRDMIREIEDAQSLYKYKK
;
A
#
# COMPACT_ATOMS: atom_id res chain seq x y z
N MET A 1 -1.84 8.45 -10.66
CA MET A 1 -3.15 7.83 -10.88
C MET A 1 -4.00 8.09 -9.66
N GLU A 2 -5.29 8.37 -9.84
CA GLU A 2 -6.25 8.54 -8.74
C GLU A 2 -7.34 7.47 -8.85
N LEU A 3 -7.72 6.85 -7.72
CA LEU A 3 -8.88 5.95 -7.64
C LEU A 3 -10.13 6.78 -7.31
N THR A 4 -11.17 6.68 -8.14
CA THR A 4 -12.48 7.33 -8.01
C THR A 4 -13.62 6.31 -8.25
N GLU A 5 -14.88 6.73 -8.28
CA GLU A 5 -16.04 5.83 -8.52
C GLU A 5 -16.39 5.70 -10.02
N LYS A 6 -15.38 5.67 -10.89
CA LYS A 6 -15.53 5.68 -12.36
C LYS A 6 -15.55 4.29 -13.00
N PHE A 7 -15.96 3.25 -12.28
CA PHE A 7 -15.95 1.90 -12.83
C PHE A 7 -16.72 1.83 -14.15
N GLU A 8 -16.05 1.31 -15.19
CA GLU A 8 -16.67 1.04 -16.49
C GLU A 8 -16.74 -0.47 -16.69
N LYS A 9 -17.94 -0.96 -16.96
CA LYS A 9 -18.12 -2.36 -17.33
C LYS A 9 -17.43 -2.64 -18.66
N ASP A 10 -16.95 -3.86 -18.83
CA ASP A 10 -16.41 -4.35 -20.09
C ASP A 10 -17.33 -4.04 -21.28
N ASN A 11 -16.76 -3.47 -22.33
CA ASN A 11 -17.44 -3.20 -23.60
C ASN A 11 -16.62 -3.80 -24.75
N CYS A 12 -16.90 -5.06 -25.10
CA CYS A 12 -16.30 -5.70 -26.27
C CYS A 12 -17.37 -6.35 -27.16
N LYS A 13 -17.11 -6.32 -28.47
CA LYS A 13 -18.01 -6.87 -29.49
C LYS A 13 -18.10 -8.41 -29.44
N ASN A 14 -17.00 -9.07 -29.07
CA ASN A 14 -16.85 -10.53 -29.13
C ASN A 14 -16.35 -11.07 -27.78
N PRO A 15 -17.22 -11.17 -26.76
CA PRO A 15 -16.84 -11.80 -25.50
C PRO A 15 -16.63 -13.31 -25.69
N ARG A 16 -15.66 -13.85 -24.95
CA ARG A 16 -15.34 -15.28 -24.89
C ARG A 16 -16.24 -15.98 -23.89
N GLU A 17 -16.92 -17.04 -24.32
CA GLU A 17 -17.56 -17.97 -23.40
C GLU A 17 -16.54 -18.89 -22.73
N TYR A 18 -16.76 -19.20 -21.46
CA TYR A 18 -15.90 -20.09 -20.68
C TYR A 18 -16.70 -20.78 -19.58
N SER A 19 -16.03 -21.64 -18.81
CA SER A 19 -16.60 -22.26 -17.61
C SER A 19 -15.60 -22.11 -16.48
N LEU A 20 -16.07 -22.02 -15.23
CA LEU A 20 -15.21 -22.15 -14.06
C LEU A 20 -14.77 -23.60 -13.83
N ILE A 21 -15.51 -24.57 -14.36
CA ILE A 21 -15.14 -25.98 -14.28
C ILE A 21 -13.99 -26.26 -15.26
N HIS A 22 -12.86 -26.72 -14.73
CA HIS A 22 -11.69 -27.04 -15.53
C HIS A 22 -11.97 -28.25 -16.43
N LYS A 23 -11.78 -28.08 -17.73
CA LYS A 23 -11.87 -29.20 -18.70
C LYS A 23 -10.64 -30.10 -18.66
N GLU A 24 -9.47 -29.51 -18.46
CA GLU A 24 -8.21 -30.24 -18.28
C GLU A 24 -7.89 -30.34 -16.78
N ILE A 25 -7.61 -31.55 -16.31
CA ILE A 25 -7.23 -31.82 -14.91
C ILE A 25 -5.89 -32.58 -14.91
N PRO A 26 -4.82 -32.02 -14.29
CA PRO A 26 -4.75 -30.69 -13.69
C PRO A 26 -4.82 -29.58 -14.74
N ILE A 27 -5.31 -28.40 -14.36
CA ILE A 27 -5.29 -27.22 -15.22
C ILE A 27 -3.84 -26.88 -15.60
N LYS A 28 -3.60 -26.52 -16.87
CA LYS A 28 -2.30 -26.04 -17.33
C LYS A 28 -2.11 -24.58 -16.91
N LEU A 29 -1.03 -24.33 -16.17
CA LEU A 29 -0.67 -22.99 -15.69
C LEU A 29 0.68 -22.57 -16.28
N SER A 30 0.80 -21.29 -16.63
CA SER A 30 2.09 -20.70 -17.00
C SER A 30 3.03 -20.58 -15.78
N SER A 31 4.32 -20.33 -16.03
CA SER A 31 5.29 -20.07 -14.95
C SER A 31 4.89 -18.88 -14.08
N ASP A 32 4.40 -17.81 -14.71
CA ASP A 32 3.96 -16.59 -14.01
C ASP A 32 2.73 -16.87 -13.13
N MET A 33 1.81 -17.71 -13.60
CA MET A 33 0.66 -18.15 -12.81
C MET A 33 1.11 -18.97 -11.60
N TRP A 34 1.96 -19.97 -11.81
CA TRP A 34 2.49 -20.79 -10.73
C TRP A 34 3.17 -19.93 -9.65
N ALA A 35 3.99 -18.98 -10.07
CA ALA A 35 4.64 -18.05 -9.15
C ALA A 35 3.62 -17.16 -8.41
N ALA A 36 2.62 -16.59 -9.11
CA ALA A 36 1.60 -15.76 -8.48
C ALA A 36 0.81 -16.54 -7.42
N LEU A 37 0.41 -17.78 -7.72
CA LEU A 37 -0.27 -18.68 -6.79
C LEU A 37 0.61 -18.99 -5.57
N ALA A 38 1.89 -19.32 -5.79
CA ALA A 38 2.83 -19.58 -4.70
C ALA A 38 2.98 -18.37 -3.75
N TYR A 39 3.10 -17.16 -4.31
CA TYR A 39 3.12 -15.92 -3.51
C TYR A 39 1.84 -15.77 -2.69
N LEU A 40 0.66 -15.87 -3.33
CA LEU A 40 -0.63 -15.73 -2.66
C LEU A 40 -0.86 -16.74 -1.53
N LEU A 41 -0.36 -17.96 -1.68
CA LEU A 41 -0.55 -19.02 -0.69
C LEU A 41 0.43 -18.92 0.47
N TRP A 42 1.68 -18.52 0.22
CA TRP A 42 2.75 -18.65 1.21
C TRP A 42 3.34 -17.33 1.68
N TYR A 43 3.44 -16.32 0.82
CA TYR A 43 4.33 -15.17 1.04
C TYR A 43 3.62 -13.82 1.10
N VAL A 44 2.36 -13.72 0.67
CA VAL A 44 1.64 -12.45 0.72
C VAL A 44 1.51 -11.97 2.16
N PRO A 45 1.84 -10.70 2.45
CA PRO A 45 1.79 -10.21 3.82
C PRO A 45 0.39 -10.27 4.43
N ASP A 46 0.35 -10.41 5.75
CA ASP A 46 -0.87 -10.40 6.57
C ASP A 46 -1.90 -11.52 6.25
N ILE A 47 -1.53 -12.53 5.44
CA ILE A 47 -2.28 -13.80 5.38
C ILE A 47 -1.89 -14.73 6.53
N SER A 48 -2.80 -15.62 6.93
CA SER A 48 -2.55 -16.70 7.92
C SER A 48 -1.64 -17.81 7.35
N SER A 49 -0.38 -17.47 7.07
CA SER A 49 0.70 -18.38 6.68
C SER A 49 1.89 -18.18 7.63
N ILE A 50 2.56 -19.26 8.03
CA ILE A 50 3.78 -19.20 8.85
C ILE A 50 4.88 -18.39 8.15
N GLN A 51 4.89 -18.42 6.82
CA GLN A 51 5.88 -17.75 5.97
C GLN A 51 5.51 -16.29 5.66
N SER A 52 4.29 -15.87 5.99
CA SER A 52 3.82 -14.50 5.78
C SER A 52 4.39 -13.58 6.84
N LYS A 53 5.00 -12.48 6.39
CA LYS A 53 5.39 -11.37 7.27
C LYS A 53 4.27 -10.36 7.28
N SER A 54 4.08 -9.68 8.40
CA SER A 54 3.11 -8.60 8.43
C SER A 54 3.63 -7.36 7.70
N ASN A 55 2.84 -6.73 6.83
CA ASN A 55 3.22 -5.50 6.13
C ASN A 55 2.26 -4.37 6.49
N GLU A 56 2.79 -3.42 7.25
CA GLU A 56 2.01 -2.31 7.75
C GLU A 56 1.41 -1.42 6.64
N LEU A 57 2.08 -1.31 5.49
CA LEU A 57 1.55 -0.56 4.35
C LEU A 57 0.31 -1.24 3.73
N ILE A 58 0.12 -2.53 3.99
CA ILE A 58 -1.05 -3.30 3.56
C ILE A 58 -2.15 -3.24 4.62
N SER A 59 -1.81 -3.46 5.89
CA SER A 59 -2.81 -3.58 6.97
C SER A 59 -3.31 -2.24 7.52
N ASN A 60 -2.58 -1.14 7.30
CA ASN A 60 -2.92 0.16 7.89
C ASN A 60 -3.81 0.99 6.94
N LYS A 61 -5.04 1.28 7.39
CA LYS A 61 -6.00 2.11 6.64
C LYS A 61 -5.49 3.50 6.28
N GLU A 62 -4.53 4.02 7.04
CA GLU A 62 -3.95 5.31 6.70
C GLU A 62 -3.14 5.25 5.40
N TYR A 63 -2.62 4.09 4.99
CA TYR A 63 -1.91 3.92 3.72
C TYR A 63 -2.77 3.33 2.59
N ASP A 64 -3.99 2.86 2.90
CA ASP A 64 -4.87 2.11 1.98
C ASP A 64 -4.89 2.66 0.54
N TYR A 65 -5.26 3.93 0.39
CA TYR A 65 -5.35 4.57 -0.92
C TYR A 65 -4.04 4.52 -1.70
N TYR A 66 -2.92 4.84 -1.05
CA TYR A 66 -1.62 4.93 -1.74
C TYR A 66 -1.08 3.56 -2.08
N THR A 67 -1.15 2.63 -1.14
CA THR A 67 -0.76 1.23 -1.36
C THR A 67 -1.56 0.65 -2.52
N PHE A 68 -2.88 0.87 -2.54
CA PHE A 68 -3.72 0.34 -3.61
C PHE A 68 -3.43 0.99 -4.97
N VAL A 69 -3.14 2.29 -5.02
CA VAL A 69 -2.71 2.96 -6.27
C VAL A 69 -1.40 2.39 -6.80
N GLU A 70 -0.44 2.07 -5.93
CA GLU A 70 0.78 1.37 -6.37
C GLU A 70 0.44 -0.03 -6.91
N ILE A 71 -0.42 -0.79 -6.21
CA ILE A 71 -0.87 -2.11 -6.68
C ILE A 71 -1.48 -2.03 -8.07
N MET A 72 -2.43 -1.12 -8.28
CA MET A 72 -3.04 -0.92 -9.58
C MET A 72 -1.99 -0.58 -10.66
N THR A 73 -0.99 0.24 -10.32
CA THR A 73 0.08 0.60 -11.25
C THR A 73 0.89 -0.63 -11.68
N TYR A 74 1.27 -1.50 -10.74
CA TYR A 74 2.00 -2.73 -11.04
C TYR A 74 1.13 -3.79 -11.73
N MET A 75 -0.17 -3.78 -11.45
CA MET A 75 -1.15 -4.65 -12.07
C MET A 75 -1.58 -4.16 -13.46
N ASP A 76 -1.20 -2.95 -13.88
CA ASP A 76 -1.69 -2.28 -15.10
C ASP A 76 -3.22 -2.16 -15.11
N LEU A 77 -3.77 -1.72 -13.98
CA LEU A 77 -5.19 -1.45 -13.78
C LEU A 77 -5.41 0.06 -13.79
N ARG A 78 -6.46 0.50 -14.47
CA ARG A 78 -6.93 1.88 -14.43
C ARG A 78 -8.05 2.01 -13.42
N ASP A 79 -8.38 3.24 -13.08
CA ASP A 79 -9.48 3.55 -12.18
C ASP A 79 -10.80 2.90 -12.62
N GLU A 80 -11.13 3.01 -13.90
CA GLU A 80 -12.32 2.40 -14.52
C GLU A 80 -12.33 0.87 -14.51
N ASP A 81 -11.23 0.22 -14.13
CA ASP A 81 -11.10 -1.23 -14.04
C ASP A 81 -11.45 -1.76 -12.64
N CYS A 82 -11.59 -0.89 -11.63
CA CYS A 82 -11.77 -1.25 -10.23
C CYS A 82 -13.11 -0.75 -9.65
N LEU A 83 -13.88 -1.65 -9.06
CA LEU A 83 -15.10 -1.33 -8.30
C LEU A 83 -15.02 -1.94 -6.90
N PHE A 84 -15.08 -1.09 -5.88
CA PHE A 84 -15.33 -1.50 -4.49
C PHE A 84 -16.77 -1.17 -4.12
N THR A 85 -17.55 -2.17 -3.76
CA THR A 85 -18.98 -2.04 -3.46
C THR A 85 -19.37 -2.87 -2.24
N ASN A 86 -20.45 -2.50 -1.55
CA ASN A 86 -20.99 -3.29 -0.45
C ASN A 86 -21.65 -4.60 -0.95
N GLN A 87 -22.10 -4.60 -2.21
CA GLN A 87 -22.77 -5.74 -2.83
C GLN A 87 -22.55 -5.74 -4.34
N ILE A 88 -22.31 -6.94 -4.88
CA ILE A 88 -22.23 -7.19 -6.32
C ILE A 88 -23.62 -7.61 -6.81
N ASP A 89 -24.10 -6.96 -7.88
CA ASP A 89 -25.37 -7.32 -8.55
C ASP A 89 -25.24 -8.72 -9.18
N GLU A 90 -26.19 -9.61 -8.88
CA GLU A 90 -26.22 -10.97 -9.41
C GLU A 90 -26.30 -11.03 -10.94
N LYS A 91 -26.90 -10.04 -11.59
CA LYS A 91 -26.92 -9.94 -13.05
C LYS A 91 -25.51 -9.71 -13.59
N ILE A 92 -24.73 -8.84 -12.93
CA ILE A 92 -23.32 -8.60 -13.28
C ILE A 92 -22.53 -9.89 -13.05
N ALA A 93 -22.67 -10.52 -11.88
CA ALA A 93 -21.97 -11.76 -11.56
C ALA A 93 -22.30 -12.89 -12.56
N SER A 94 -23.58 -13.07 -12.88
CA SER A 94 -24.05 -14.08 -13.84
C SER A 94 -23.51 -13.85 -15.25
N GLU A 95 -23.37 -12.60 -15.67
CA GLU A 95 -22.80 -12.28 -16.97
C GLU A 95 -21.31 -12.61 -17.03
N TYR A 96 -20.54 -12.14 -16.05
CA TYR A 96 -19.11 -12.45 -15.97
C TYR A 96 -18.87 -13.96 -15.88
N LYS A 97 -19.70 -14.73 -15.14
CA LYS A 97 -19.56 -16.21 -15.05
C LYS A 97 -19.69 -16.95 -16.38
N ARG A 98 -20.42 -16.37 -17.34
CA ARG A 98 -20.67 -17.00 -18.65
C ARG A 98 -19.66 -16.57 -19.69
N ARG A 99 -19.33 -15.27 -19.71
CA ARG A 99 -18.51 -14.68 -20.76
C ARG A 99 -17.74 -13.46 -20.29
N ILE A 100 -16.57 -13.24 -20.87
CA ILE A 100 -15.71 -12.09 -20.58
C ILE A 100 -15.08 -11.52 -21.83
N CYS A 101 -14.66 -10.26 -21.76
CA CYS A 101 -13.73 -9.67 -22.73
C CYS A 101 -12.30 -10.05 -22.36
N THR A 102 -11.47 -10.55 -23.27
CA THR A 102 -10.09 -10.98 -22.92
C THR A 102 -9.04 -9.89 -23.11
N ASN A 103 -9.42 -8.72 -23.64
CA ASN A 103 -8.54 -7.58 -23.90
C ASN A 103 -8.44 -6.56 -22.75
N SER A 104 -9.07 -6.82 -21.62
CA SER A 104 -9.12 -5.89 -20.47
C SER A 104 -8.99 -6.66 -19.15
N GLN A 105 -8.66 -5.95 -18.08
CA GLN A 105 -8.70 -6.47 -16.71
C GLN A 105 -9.83 -5.78 -15.93
N LYS A 106 -10.42 -6.47 -14.96
CA LYS A 106 -11.48 -5.93 -14.09
C LYS A 106 -11.39 -6.53 -12.70
N LEU A 107 -11.64 -5.69 -11.70
CA LEU A 107 -11.80 -6.04 -10.30
C LEU A 107 -13.14 -5.49 -9.81
N ILE A 108 -14.02 -6.37 -9.33
CA ILE A 108 -15.25 -5.98 -8.64
C ILE A 108 -15.21 -6.69 -7.30
N LEU A 109 -15.00 -5.94 -6.23
CA LEU A 109 -14.70 -6.49 -4.91
C LEU A 109 -15.65 -5.92 -3.87
N THR A 110 -16.00 -6.74 -2.89
CA THR A 110 -16.52 -6.27 -1.62
C THR A 110 -15.37 -6.02 -0.64
N GLN A 111 -15.56 -5.10 0.30
CA GLN A 111 -14.55 -4.76 1.30
C GLN A 111 -15.19 -4.94 2.68
N SER A 112 -14.53 -5.68 3.56
CA SER A 112 -15.01 -5.88 4.93
C SER A 112 -14.75 -4.63 5.78
N ASP A 113 -15.52 -4.46 6.85
CA ASP A 113 -15.26 -3.41 7.83
C ASP A 113 -13.87 -3.60 8.45
N GLY A 114 -13.08 -2.54 8.46
CA GLY A 114 -11.73 -2.58 9.02
C GLY A 114 -10.63 -2.98 8.03
N GLU A 115 -10.99 -3.57 6.89
CA GLU A 115 -10.06 -4.07 5.87
C GLU A 115 -9.55 -2.94 4.96
N THR A 116 -8.35 -3.06 4.40
CA THR A 116 -7.87 -2.21 3.30
C THR A 116 -8.26 -2.78 1.93
N LYS A 117 -8.22 -1.97 0.87
CA LYS A 117 -8.48 -2.41 -0.51
C LYS A 117 -7.49 -3.48 -0.97
N THR A 118 -6.25 -3.33 -0.54
CA THR A 118 -5.18 -4.28 -0.87
C THR A 118 -5.42 -5.61 -0.16
N GLU A 119 -5.77 -5.60 1.13
CA GLU A 119 -6.16 -6.82 1.86
C GLU A 119 -7.37 -7.51 1.20
N SER A 120 -8.42 -6.74 0.87
CA SER A 120 -9.62 -7.25 0.19
C SER A 120 -9.27 -7.95 -1.13
N LEU A 121 -8.48 -7.29 -2.00
CA LEU A 121 -8.02 -7.88 -3.27
C LEU A 121 -7.31 -9.22 -3.06
N LEU A 122 -6.31 -9.24 -2.17
CA LEU A 122 -5.47 -10.41 -1.92
C LEU A 122 -6.28 -11.56 -1.31
N ARG A 123 -7.15 -11.25 -0.34
CA ARG A 123 -8.05 -12.22 0.29
C ARG A 123 -9.00 -12.83 -0.74
N HIS A 124 -9.65 -12.02 -1.56
CA HIS A 124 -10.62 -12.49 -2.54
C HIS A 124 -9.98 -13.37 -3.63
N ILE A 125 -8.80 -12.99 -4.15
CA ILE A 125 -8.08 -13.83 -5.10
C ILE A 125 -7.71 -15.18 -4.46
N ARG A 126 -7.15 -15.14 -3.24
CA ARG A 126 -6.78 -16.35 -2.50
C ARG A 126 -7.99 -17.27 -2.25
N ASN A 127 -9.12 -16.72 -1.82
CA ASN A 127 -10.33 -17.49 -1.55
C ASN A 127 -10.85 -18.16 -2.83
N ALA A 128 -10.92 -17.43 -3.94
CA ALA A 128 -11.33 -18.00 -5.22
C ALA A 128 -10.43 -19.17 -5.65
N ILE A 129 -9.10 -19.04 -5.46
CA ILE A 129 -8.15 -20.13 -5.73
C ILE A 129 -8.39 -21.31 -4.80
N ALA A 130 -8.51 -21.07 -3.49
CA ALA A 130 -8.67 -22.12 -2.48
C ALA A 130 -9.98 -22.91 -2.68
N HIS A 131 -11.04 -22.26 -3.14
CA HIS A 131 -12.31 -22.89 -3.45
C HIS A 131 -12.37 -23.50 -4.86
N GLY A 132 -11.31 -23.36 -5.67
CA GLY A 132 -11.31 -23.80 -7.06
C GLY A 132 -12.23 -22.99 -7.99
N SER A 133 -12.67 -21.82 -7.54
CA SER A 133 -13.59 -20.92 -8.26
C SER A 133 -12.82 -19.94 -9.15
N PHE A 134 -11.95 -20.49 -10.00
CA PHE A 134 -11.20 -19.71 -11.00
C PHE A 134 -10.91 -20.56 -12.23
N ASN A 135 -10.64 -19.93 -13.38
CA ASN A 135 -10.13 -20.61 -14.57
C ASN A 135 -9.22 -19.65 -15.37
N ILE A 136 -8.49 -20.20 -16.33
CA ILE A 136 -7.67 -19.45 -17.28
C ILE A 136 -8.43 -19.32 -18.59
N VAL A 137 -8.54 -18.08 -19.07
CA VAL A 137 -9.16 -17.75 -20.37
C VAL A 137 -8.19 -16.87 -21.14
N ASP A 138 -7.65 -17.42 -22.23
CA ASP A 138 -6.51 -16.84 -22.95
C ASP A 138 -5.34 -16.56 -21.97
N ASP A 139 -4.93 -15.30 -21.74
CA ASP A 139 -3.87 -14.90 -20.81
C ASP A 139 -4.38 -14.38 -19.45
N LEU A 140 -5.69 -14.41 -19.21
CA LEU A 140 -6.32 -13.92 -18.00
C LEU A 140 -6.62 -15.04 -17.00
N MET A 141 -6.34 -14.79 -15.73
CA MET A 141 -6.91 -15.54 -14.62
C MET A 141 -8.22 -14.89 -14.21
N VAL A 142 -9.29 -15.67 -14.26
CA VAL A 142 -10.66 -15.23 -14.04
C VAL A 142 -11.21 -16.00 -12.85
N GLY A 143 -11.70 -15.32 -11.82
CA GLY A 143 -12.18 -15.99 -10.62
C GLY A 143 -13.22 -15.22 -9.84
N PHE A 144 -13.88 -15.97 -8.96
CA PHE A 144 -15.01 -15.51 -8.16
C PHE A 144 -14.82 -15.95 -6.72
N ASP A 145 -14.93 -15.01 -5.79
CA ASP A 145 -15.11 -15.35 -4.38
C ASP A 145 -16.61 -15.39 -4.08
N GLU A 146 -17.04 -16.45 -3.41
CA GLU A 146 -18.44 -16.70 -3.08
C GLU A 146 -18.57 -17.00 -1.59
N LYS A 147 -19.52 -16.32 -0.96
CA LYS A 147 -19.88 -16.55 0.42
C LYS A 147 -21.20 -17.33 0.47
N ILE A 148 -21.16 -18.51 1.06
CA ILE A 148 -22.35 -19.31 1.33
C ILE A 148 -23.18 -18.58 2.40
N ILE A 149 -24.42 -18.20 2.08
CA ILE A 149 -25.36 -17.55 3.00
C ILE A 149 -26.32 -18.59 3.57
N SER A 150 -26.76 -19.54 2.76
CA SER A 150 -27.63 -20.64 3.16
C SER A 150 -27.29 -21.91 2.36
N LYS A 151 -28.01 -23.02 2.57
CA LYS A 151 -27.76 -24.28 1.87
C LYS A 151 -27.80 -24.15 0.34
N ASP A 152 -28.62 -23.25 -0.18
CA ASP A 152 -28.87 -23.10 -1.62
C ASP A 152 -28.53 -21.70 -2.16
N GLU A 153 -27.99 -20.82 -1.31
CA GLU A 153 -27.71 -19.43 -1.66
C GLU A 153 -26.24 -19.10 -1.40
N ALA A 154 -25.53 -18.77 -2.48
CA ALA A 154 -24.18 -18.24 -2.46
C ALA A 154 -24.18 -16.84 -3.05
N LYS A 155 -23.59 -15.89 -2.32
CA LYS A 155 -23.43 -14.51 -2.78
C LYS A 155 -22.02 -14.29 -3.27
N THR A 156 -21.89 -13.79 -4.50
CA THR A 156 -20.60 -13.37 -5.05
C THR A 156 -20.09 -12.14 -4.30
N THR A 157 -18.91 -12.27 -3.69
CA THR A 157 -18.23 -11.21 -2.93
C THR A 157 -17.04 -10.63 -3.68
N ALA A 158 -16.57 -11.31 -4.73
CA ALA A 158 -15.61 -10.76 -5.68
C ALA A 158 -15.74 -11.37 -7.07
N ILE A 159 -15.39 -10.57 -8.07
CA ILE A 159 -15.14 -10.98 -9.46
C ILE A 159 -13.80 -10.36 -9.85
N PHE A 160 -12.89 -11.16 -10.39
CA PHE A 160 -11.67 -10.65 -10.97
C PHE A 160 -11.37 -11.33 -12.30
N LYS A 161 -10.78 -10.56 -13.22
CA LYS A 161 -10.13 -11.02 -14.43
C LYS A 161 -8.85 -10.22 -14.60
N ILE A 162 -7.72 -10.87 -14.35
CA ILE A 162 -6.43 -10.19 -14.22
C ILE A 162 -5.34 -10.97 -14.92
N LYS A 163 -4.31 -10.25 -15.37
CA LYS A 163 -3.10 -10.83 -15.94
C LYS A 163 -2.22 -11.36 -14.80
N PRO A 164 -1.94 -12.67 -14.75
CA PRO A 164 -1.15 -13.27 -13.67
C PRO A 164 0.26 -12.69 -13.56
N LYS A 165 0.87 -12.33 -14.69
CA LYS A 165 2.18 -11.66 -14.72
C LYS A 165 2.15 -10.31 -13.99
N ASN A 166 1.11 -9.52 -14.20
CA ASN A 166 1.01 -8.20 -13.58
C ASN A 166 0.68 -8.32 -12.09
N LEU A 167 -0.17 -9.30 -11.73
CA LEU A 167 -0.38 -9.66 -10.33
C LEU A 167 0.94 -10.07 -9.66
N LEU A 168 1.74 -10.96 -10.28
CA LEU A 168 3.03 -11.38 -9.75
C LEU A 168 3.98 -10.20 -9.50
N ASN A 169 4.03 -9.24 -10.42
CA ASN A 169 4.82 -8.02 -10.23
C ASN A 169 4.34 -7.22 -9.01
N ALA A 170 3.02 -7.08 -8.83
CA ALA A 170 2.45 -6.41 -7.66
C ALA A 170 2.75 -7.16 -6.34
N LEU A 171 2.69 -8.49 -6.35
CA LEU A 171 3.00 -9.32 -5.16
C LEU A 171 4.48 -9.24 -4.78
N LYS A 172 5.39 -9.28 -5.76
CA LYS A 172 6.83 -9.06 -5.53
C LYS A 172 7.07 -7.67 -4.98
N MET A 173 6.43 -6.65 -5.57
CA MET A 173 6.53 -5.28 -5.10
C MET A 173 6.09 -5.16 -3.63
N LEU A 174 4.99 -5.78 -3.22
CA LEU A 174 4.56 -5.79 -1.81
C LEU A 174 5.55 -6.45 -0.84
N ASN A 175 6.22 -7.50 -1.29
CA ASN A 175 7.13 -8.29 -0.45
C ASN A 175 8.56 -7.71 -0.40
N GLU A 176 9.02 -7.13 -1.50
CA GLU A 176 10.43 -6.75 -1.71
C GLU A 176 10.62 -5.23 -1.84
N ASP A 177 9.65 -4.51 -2.40
CA ASP A 177 9.84 -3.11 -2.79
C ASP A 177 9.07 -2.10 -1.93
N LEU A 178 7.87 -2.43 -1.46
CA LEU A 178 7.01 -1.50 -0.76
C LEU A 178 7.44 -1.36 0.70
N THR A 179 8.28 -0.36 0.96
CA THR A 179 8.75 0.01 2.30
C THR A 179 8.30 1.41 2.65
N ASN A 180 8.15 1.70 3.95
CA ASN A 180 7.87 3.06 4.44
C ASN A 180 8.91 4.05 3.91
N GLN A 181 10.18 3.64 3.81
CA GLN A 181 11.26 4.41 3.22
C GLN A 181 11.01 4.78 1.76
N LYS A 182 10.57 3.85 0.90
CA LYS A 182 10.25 4.18 -0.50
C LYS A 182 9.04 5.10 -0.61
N LEU A 183 7.99 4.88 0.19
CA LEU A 183 6.79 5.74 0.19
C LEU A 183 7.14 7.17 0.61
N ILE A 184 7.91 7.34 1.67
CA ILE A 184 8.35 8.65 2.17
C ILE A 184 9.31 9.31 1.18
N SER A 185 10.21 8.55 0.56
CA SER A 185 11.06 9.06 -0.51
C SER A 185 10.24 9.58 -1.70
N LYS A 186 9.16 8.88 -2.08
CA LYS A 186 8.25 9.33 -3.13
C LYS A 186 7.51 10.61 -2.74
N ALA A 187 7.02 10.68 -1.50
CA ALA A 187 6.35 11.87 -0.96
C ALA A 187 7.26 13.11 -0.99
N LEU A 188 8.52 12.97 -0.57
CA LEU A 188 9.53 14.03 -0.62
C LEU A 188 9.86 14.46 -2.07
N LYS A 189 10.02 13.50 -2.98
CA LYS A 189 10.29 13.80 -4.40
C LYS A 189 9.13 14.52 -5.06
N ASN A 190 7.89 14.17 -4.75
CA ASN A 190 6.69 14.87 -5.24
C ASN A 190 6.63 16.33 -4.76
N THR A 191 7.27 16.66 -3.66
CA THR A 191 7.41 18.05 -3.15
C THR A 191 8.73 18.71 -3.57
N SER A 192 9.40 18.19 -4.61
CA SER A 192 10.63 18.71 -5.20
C SER A 192 11.88 18.61 -4.30
N TYR A 193 11.89 17.72 -3.32
CA TYR A 193 13.11 17.41 -2.59
C TYR A 193 13.95 16.42 -3.39
N TRP A 194 15.26 16.65 -3.41
CA TRP A 194 16.24 15.63 -3.72
C TRP A 194 16.38 14.69 -2.53
N VAL A 195 16.40 13.37 -2.77
CA VAL A 195 16.36 12.36 -1.71
C VAL A 195 17.32 11.21 -2.01
N GLU A 196 18.12 10.85 -1.02
CA GLU A 196 19.02 9.69 -1.03
C GLU A 196 19.02 8.97 0.33
N PRO A 197 19.52 7.73 0.43
CA PRO A 197 19.80 7.12 1.73
C PRO A 197 20.77 7.97 2.54
N TYR A 198 20.54 8.12 3.84
CA TYR A 198 21.45 8.91 4.67
C TYR A 198 22.82 8.21 4.82
N GLN A 199 23.91 8.93 4.63
CA GLN A 199 25.28 8.41 4.72
C GLN A 199 26.09 9.14 5.81
N GLU A 200 26.83 8.38 6.63
CA GLU A 200 27.86 8.86 7.53
C GLU A 200 29.21 8.30 7.06
N GLY A 201 30.14 9.18 6.63
CA GLY A 201 31.51 8.75 6.28
C GLY A 201 31.57 7.71 5.14
N PHE A 202 30.72 7.86 4.11
CA PHE A 202 30.56 6.95 2.97
C PHE A 202 29.85 5.61 3.28
N GLU A 203 29.42 5.38 4.52
CA GLU A 203 28.58 4.24 4.91
C GLU A 203 27.14 4.67 5.18
N ARG A 204 26.18 3.76 5.05
CA ARG A 204 24.79 4.05 5.46
C ARG A 204 24.74 4.27 6.97
N SER A 205 24.15 5.39 7.40
CA SER A 205 23.98 5.64 8.83
C SER A 205 22.94 4.69 9.42
N ASN A 206 23.20 4.24 10.65
CA ASN A 206 22.20 3.53 11.47
C ASN A 206 21.32 4.50 12.28
N LYS A 207 21.53 5.81 12.16
CA LYS A 207 20.83 6.85 12.94
C LYS A 207 19.67 7.49 12.18
N PHE A 208 19.74 7.50 10.85
CA PHE A 208 18.79 8.15 9.95
C PHE A 208 18.58 7.30 8.70
N ASP A 209 17.34 7.24 8.21
CA ASP A 209 17.00 6.46 7.02
C ASP A 209 17.28 7.21 5.70
N LEU A 210 16.96 8.50 5.63
CA LEU A 210 17.05 9.30 4.41
C LEU A 210 17.70 10.67 4.64
N TYR A 211 18.41 11.14 3.63
CA TYR A 211 18.78 12.53 3.47
C TYR A 211 17.85 13.19 2.45
N ALA A 212 17.33 14.38 2.77
CA ALA A 212 16.53 15.17 1.85
C ALA A 212 17.07 16.60 1.73
N LYS A 213 17.08 17.14 0.52
CA LYS A 213 17.54 18.51 0.25
C LYS A 213 16.59 19.24 -0.69
N LYS A 214 16.30 20.50 -0.35
CA LYS A 214 15.59 21.43 -1.23
C LYS A 214 16.21 22.81 -1.09
N ASN A 215 16.75 23.33 -2.19
CA ASN A 215 17.58 24.54 -2.17
C ASN A 215 18.75 24.39 -1.16
N GLU A 216 19.00 25.39 -0.32
CA GLU A 216 20.04 25.36 0.72
C GLU A 216 19.64 24.56 1.98
N ARG A 217 18.42 24.01 2.03
CA ARG A 217 17.90 23.35 3.22
C ARG A 217 18.12 21.85 3.14
N ARG A 218 18.62 21.30 4.23
CA ARG A 218 19.08 19.92 4.35
C ARG A 218 18.38 19.26 5.52
N TYR A 219 17.95 18.03 5.33
CA TYR A 219 17.16 17.30 6.30
C TYR A 219 17.69 15.89 6.49
N ALA A 220 17.75 15.46 7.74
CA ALA A 220 18.02 14.08 8.13
C ALA A 220 16.68 13.46 8.57
N VAL A 221 16.20 12.46 7.84
CA VAL A 221 14.87 11.89 8.03
C VAL A 221 15.00 10.53 8.70
N GLU A 222 14.31 10.37 9.82
CA GLU A 222 14.17 9.12 10.54
C GLU A 222 12.73 8.62 10.44
N ILE A 223 12.55 7.35 10.09
CA ILE A 223 11.26 6.72 9.81
C ILE A 223 10.99 5.64 10.85
N ARG A 224 9.92 5.80 11.62
CA ARG A 224 9.54 4.83 12.65
C ARG A 224 8.28 4.06 12.26
N ASN A 225 8.40 2.72 12.29
CA ASN A 225 7.32 1.78 12.00
C ASN A 225 6.37 1.62 13.20
N TYR A 226 5.12 1.28 12.93
CA TYR A 226 4.01 1.39 13.88
C TYR A 226 3.94 0.18 14.83
N LYS A 227 4.69 -0.88 14.53
CA LYS A 227 4.70 -2.13 15.31
C LYS A 227 5.78 -2.19 16.38
N SER A 228 6.77 -1.29 16.35
CA SER A 228 7.79 -1.23 17.38
C SER A 228 7.42 -0.19 18.43
N GLN A 229 6.90 -0.69 19.56
CA GLN A 229 6.66 -0.01 20.83
C GLN A 229 5.36 0.81 20.93
N ARG A 230 4.48 0.34 21.84
CA ARG A 230 3.45 1.18 22.45
C ARG A 230 4.18 2.35 23.12
N ASP A 231 3.87 3.54 22.66
CA ASP A 231 4.42 4.83 23.10
C ASP A 231 5.94 4.98 22.92
N ILE A 232 6.34 6.03 22.19
CA ILE A 232 7.66 6.60 22.39
C ILE A 232 7.67 7.19 23.80
N ASP A 233 8.19 6.39 24.73
CA ASP A 233 8.44 6.85 26.08
C ASP A 233 9.43 8.02 26.08
N LYS A 234 9.42 8.77 27.17
CA LYS A 234 10.28 9.95 27.37
C LYS A 234 11.77 9.61 27.23
N GLY A 235 12.18 8.40 27.61
CA GLY A 235 13.57 7.95 27.49
C GLY A 235 14.01 7.81 26.04
N PHE A 236 13.12 7.34 25.17
CA PHE A 236 13.37 7.21 23.75
C PHE A 236 13.35 8.56 23.02
N ALA A 237 12.40 9.44 23.37
CA ALA A 237 12.35 10.81 22.84
C ALA A 237 13.64 11.58 23.11
N ARG A 238 14.20 11.42 24.32
CA ARG A 238 15.53 11.97 24.69
C ARG A 238 16.65 11.44 23.82
N LYS A 239 16.74 10.12 23.63
CA LYS A 239 17.79 9.54 22.77
C LYS A 239 17.71 10.06 21.34
N LEU A 240 16.50 10.23 20.80
CA LEU A 240 16.30 10.83 19.48
C LEU A 240 16.76 12.30 19.49
N ALA A 241 16.33 13.08 20.48
CA ALA A 241 16.76 14.47 20.64
C ALA A 241 18.29 14.59 20.74
N ASP A 242 18.97 13.73 21.50
CA ASP A 242 20.43 13.71 21.64
C ASP A 242 21.13 13.41 20.30
N ASN A 243 20.61 12.47 19.51
CA ASN A 243 21.13 12.19 18.17
C ASN A 243 20.95 13.40 17.24
N PHE A 244 19.82 14.08 17.36
CA PHE A 244 19.49 15.25 16.56
C PHE A 244 20.28 16.50 16.96
N GLU A 245 20.61 16.69 18.24
CA GLU A 245 21.46 17.79 18.68
C GLU A 245 22.86 17.74 18.05
N LYS A 246 23.41 16.53 17.88
CA LYS A 246 24.71 16.36 17.20
C LYS A 246 24.68 16.85 15.74
N LEU A 247 23.53 16.76 15.07
CA LEU A 247 23.36 17.27 13.70
C LEU A 247 23.28 18.80 13.60
N LYS A 248 22.92 19.52 14.68
CA LYS A 248 22.78 20.99 14.62
C LYS A 248 24.07 21.67 14.18
N ASN A 249 25.22 21.08 14.49
CA ASN A 249 26.53 21.55 14.05
C ASN A 249 26.75 21.42 12.53
N GLU A 250 25.95 20.60 11.84
CA GLU A 250 26.10 20.27 10.42
C GLU A 250 25.16 21.07 9.50
N ARG A 251 24.37 22.01 10.04
CA ARG A 251 23.31 22.75 9.32
C ARG A 251 22.28 21.81 8.64
N VAL A 252 22.04 20.64 9.23
CA VAL A 252 21.03 19.67 8.80
C VAL A 252 19.91 19.62 9.83
N ARG A 253 18.66 19.75 9.39
CA ARG A 253 17.51 19.74 10.29
C ARG A 253 16.89 18.34 10.40
N PRO A 254 16.66 17.83 11.61
CA PRO A 254 16.06 16.51 11.81
C PRO A 254 14.56 16.50 11.48
N VAL A 255 14.11 15.43 10.82
CA VAL A 255 12.70 15.13 10.52
C VAL A 255 12.39 13.73 11.05
N LEU A 256 11.39 13.63 11.92
CA LEU A 256 10.88 12.36 12.41
C LEU A 256 9.55 12.05 11.72
N VAL A 257 9.49 10.95 10.97
CA VAL A 257 8.24 10.42 10.40
C VAL A 257 7.70 9.32 11.30
N ILE A 258 6.52 9.56 11.88
CA ILE A 258 5.92 8.67 12.88
C ILE A 258 4.41 8.91 13.01
N ASN A 259 3.67 7.88 13.41
CA ASN A 259 2.32 8.10 13.92
C ASN A 259 2.33 8.86 15.24
N THR A 260 1.83 10.09 15.22
CA THR A 260 1.74 10.94 16.41
C THR A 260 0.82 10.38 17.48
N SER A 261 -0.06 9.40 17.20
CA SER A 261 -0.85 8.74 18.25
C SER A 261 0.00 7.92 19.22
N PHE A 262 1.24 7.57 18.84
CA PHE A 262 2.20 6.90 19.73
C PHE A 262 3.18 7.89 20.39
N LEU A 263 2.99 9.19 20.22
CA LEU A 263 3.78 10.22 20.88
C LEU A 263 2.97 10.84 22.01
N GLN A 264 3.42 10.63 23.24
CA GLN A 264 2.92 11.38 24.39
C GLN A 264 3.24 12.88 24.22
N GLU A 265 2.37 13.75 24.72
CA GLU A 265 2.56 15.21 24.58
C GLU A 265 3.89 15.70 25.18
N GLU A 266 4.36 15.08 26.26
CA GLU A 266 5.69 15.37 26.81
C GLU A 266 6.81 15.06 25.83
N SER A 267 6.82 13.85 25.25
CA SER A 267 7.81 13.42 24.25
C SER A 267 7.81 14.32 23.01
N LYS A 268 6.61 14.73 22.57
CA LYS A 268 6.44 15.65 21.44
C LYS A 268 7.02 17.03 21.74
N ASN A 269 6.79 17.58 22.93
CA ASN A 269 7.35 18.86 23.35
C ASN A 269 8.88 18.82 23.42
N GLU A 270 9.45 17.71 23.89
CA GLU A 270 10.91 17.49 23.96
C GLU A 270 11.54 17.48 22.55
N LEU A 271 10.93 16.78 21.59
CA LEU A 271 11.37 16.77 20.19
C LEU A 271 11.24 18.16 19.54
N ILE A 272 10.14 18.89 19.77
CA ILE A 272 9.97 20.25 19.25
C ILE A 272 11.01 21.20 19.84
N ALA A 273 11.32 21.09 21.14
CA ALA A 273 12.36 21.88 21.79
C ALA A 273 13.75 21.58 21.18
N ALA A 274 13.99 20.33 20.78
CA ALA A 274 15.20 19.92 20.05
C ALA A 274 15.22 20.39 18.58
N ASP A 275 14.23 21.15 18.11
CA ASP A 275 14.08 21.65 16.74
C ASP A 275 13.76 20.59 15.68
N VAL A 276 13.11 19.51 16.10
CA VAL A 276 12.68 18.40 15.24
C VAL A 276 11.37 18.71 14.55
N LEU A 277 11.33 18.41 13.25
CA LEU A 277 10.09 18.41 12.47
C LEU A 277 9.42 17.04 12.59
N ILE A 278 8.15 17.00 12.97
CA ILE A 278 7.41 15.75 13.14
C ILE A 278 6.38 15.63 12.00
N LEU A 279 6.46 14.55 11.23
CA LEU A 279 5.52 14.24 10.15
C LEU A 279 4.73 12.97 10.49
N ASP A 280 3.41 13.10 10.53
CA ASP A 280 2.47 11.98 10.62
C ASP A 280 2.02 11.47 9.23
N VAL A 281 1.20 10.41 9.20
CA VAL A 281 0.67 9.91 7.92
C VAL A 281 -0.06 11.00 7.17
N LYS A 282 -0.88 11.82 7.84
CA LYS A 282 -1.66 12.88 7.18
C LYS A 282 -0.75 13.88 6.47
N ASN A 283 0.43 14.15 7.03
CA ASN A 283 1.44 14.96 6.38
C ASN A 283 2.01 14.25 5.13
N ILE A 284 2.39 12.98 5.25
CA ILE A 284 2.87 12.18 4.11
C ILE A 284 1.82 12.11 2.99
N LYS A 285 0.53 11.95 3.32
CA LYS A 285 -0.58 11.99 2.35
C LYS A 285 -0.60 13.32 1.57
N LYS A 286 -0.47 14.44 2.27
CA LYS A 286 -0.44 15.77 1.63
C LYS A 286 0.79 15.93 0.74
N MET A 287 1.95 15.44 1.17
CA MET A 287 3.18 15.46 0.39
C MET A 287 3.11 14.60 -0.86
N LEU A 288 2.46 13.43 -0.79
CA LEU A 288 2.21 12.60 -1.99
C LEU A 288 1.35 13.33 -3.03
N LYS A 289 0.49 14.26 -2.61
CA LYS A 289 -0.28 15.16 -3.47
C LYS A 289 0.47 16.45 -3.89
N GLY A 290 1.75 16.56 -3.56
CA GLY A 290 2.61 17.70 -3.93
C GLY A 290 2.60 18.87 -2.94
N ARG A 291 1.93 18.75 -1.79
CA ARG A 291 1.91 19.82 -0.77
C ARG A 291 3.11 19.70 0.18
N ASP A 292 3.92 20.74 0.25
CA ASP A 292 5.17 20.74 1.03
C ASP A 292 4.93 20.90 2.54
N MET A 293 4.63 19.79 3.21
CA MET A 293 4.36 19.78 4.64
C MET A 293 5.57 20.07 5.52
N ILE A 294 6.79 19.78 5.04
CA ILE A 294 8.01 20.18 5.76
C ILE A 294 8.01 21.69 5.88
N ARG A 295 7.91 22.41 4.76
CA ARG A 295 7.94 23.87 4.74
C ARG A 295 6.87 24.50 5.63
N GLU A 296 5.64 24.00 5.57
CA GLU A 296 4.52 24.50 6.37
C GLU A 296 4.75 24.36 7.87
N ILE A 297 5.30 23.21 8.30
CA ILE A 297 5.60 22.98 9.72
C ILE A 297 6.76 23.86 10.17
N GLU A 298 7.78 24.06 9.32
CA GLU A 298 8.88 24.98 9.63
C GLU A 298 8.36 26.40 9.87
N ASP A 299 7.52 26.91 8.97
CA ASP A 299 6.96 28.27 9.09
C ASP A 299 6.09 28.41 10.34
N ALA A 300 5.29 27.38 10.66
CA ALA A 300 4.52 27.34 11.90
C ALA A 300 5.42 27.38 13.14
N GLN A 301 6.47 26.55 13.20
CA GLN A 301 7.39 26.51 14.33
C GLN A 301 8.17 27.82 14.50
N SER A 302 8.57 28.47 13.40
CA SER A 302 9.22 29.79 13.46
C SER A 302 8.31 30.82 14.12
N LEU A 303 7.03 30.87 13.76
CA LEU A 303 6.06 31.80 14.37
C LEU A 303 5.89 31.58 15.88
N TYR A 304 5.99 30.34 16.35
CA TYR A 304 5.93 30.03 17.79
C TYR A 304 7.22 30.46 18.53
N LYS A 305 8.39 30.34 17.91
CA LYS A 305 9.67 30.76 18.52
C LYS A 305 9.79 32.27 18.71
N TYR A 306 9.19 33.08 17.84
CA TYR A 306 9.21 34.55 17.95
C TYR A 306 8.08 35.15 18.79
N LYS A 307 7.21 34.33 19.39
CA LYS A 307 6.13 34.77 20.31
C LYS A 307 6.44 34.54 21.80
N LYS A 308 7.61 33.99 22.12
CA LYS A 308 8.17 33.96 23.48
C LYS A 308 9.25 35.01 23.60
#